data_AF-A0A1S8YPQ3-F1
#
_entry.id   AF-A0A1S8YPQ3-F1
#
_cell.length_a   1.000
_cell.length_b   1.000
_cell.length_c   1.000
_cell.angle_alpha   90.00
_cell.angle_beta   90.00
_cell.angle_gamma   90.00
#
_symmetry.space_group_name_H-M   'P 1'
#
loop_
_entity.id
_entity.type
_entity.pdbx_description
1 polymer ?
#
loop_
_entity_poly.entity_id
_entity_poly.type
_entity_poly.pdbx_seq_one_letter_code
_entity_poly.pdbx_strand_id
1 'polypeptide(L)'
;MNKLISAVNNRDAGMLAHMMGHQPQRVVNADAEKLVDALFENLLRIFPAAQNTVLRTAEDVAAMKRQWILAFAENGITTVEQLRAGMRMARQQGNDFWPSCGKFIGWCRESARLAAGLPSDDDVMAEFQRYARERNQYATPEAFPWAHDVMYWVVLDVRHLMRQHNYTEAEVLRSIKFHMRKWEREMEAERGIPKPVMQLADKRRPPSAADLLDPTGSAAFRQSGEAFLARIRARQQGGAGK
;
A
#
# COMPACT_ATOMS: atom_id res chain seq x y z
N MET A 1 14.06 -54.52 3.13
CA MET A 1 14.33 -53.85 1.84
C MET A 1 13.37 -54.28 0.71
N ASN A 2 12.17 -54.81 1.02
CA ASN A 2 11.31 -55.46 0.00
C ASN A 2 10.02 -54.67 -0.36
N LYS A 3 9.69 -53.60 0.38
CA LYS A 3 8.42 -52.87 0.21
C LYS A 3 8.44 -51.81 -0.91
N LEU A 4 9.62 -51.28 -1.24
CA LEU A 4 9.80 -50.26 -2.28
C LEU A 4 9.73 -50.88 -3.67
N ILE A 5 10.36 -52.05 -3.84
CA ILE A 5 10.38 -52.81 -5.09
C ILE A 5 8.97 -53.35 -5.42
N SER A 6 8.20 -53.77 -4.42
CA SER A 6 6.81 -54.21 -4.63
C SER A 6 5.89 -53.07 -5.05
N ALA A 7 6.10 -51.84 -4.54
CA ALA A 7 5.30 -50.68 -4.90
C ALA A 7 5.51 -50.26 -6.37
N VAL A 8 6.76 -50.35 -6.85
CA VAL A 8 7.13 -50.05 -8.24
C VAL A 8 6.56 -51.10 -9.20
N ASN A 9 6.66 -52.39 -8.86
CA ASN A 9 6.12 -53.46 -9.71
C ASN A 9 4.59 -53.42 -9.83
N ASN A 10 3.88 -53.03 -8.77
CA ASN A 10 2.41 -52.91 -8.80
C ASN A 10 1.91 -51.57 -9.33
N ARG A 11 2.80 -50.66 -9.79
CA ARG A 11 2.45 -49.27 -10.16
C ARG A 11 1.57 -48.58 -9.13
N ASP A 12 1.79 -48.89 -7.85
CA ASP A 12 0.97 -48.41 -6.75
C ASP A 12 1.47 -47.02 -6.34
N ALA A 13 0.98 -46.01 -7.05
CA ALA A 13 1.29 -44.61 -6.80
C ALA A 13 0.91 -44.17 -5.37
N GLY A 14 -0.08 -44.82 -4.75
CA GLY A 14 -0.51 -44.53 -3.38
C GLY A 14 0.52 -44.95 -2.33
N MET A 15 1.07 -46.17 -2.47
CA MET A 15 2.17 -46.65 -1.61
C MET A 15 3.45 -45.82 -1.77
N LEU A 16 3.78 -45.42 -3.01
CA LEU A 16 4.94 -44.56 -3.28
C LEU A 16 4.76 -43.17 -2.64
N ALA A 17 3.58 -42.57 -2.77
CA ALA A 17 3.27 -41.28 -2.16
C ALA A 17 3.36 -41.33 -0.63
N HIS A 18 2.94 -42.44 -0.02
CA HIS A 18 3.02 -42.63 1.43
C HIS A 18 4.47 -42.81 1.93
N MET A 19 5.34 -43.43 1.11
CA MET A 19 6.75 -43.60 1.43
C MET A 19 7.60 -42.35 1.22
N MET A 20 7.17 -41.41 0.37
CA MET A 20 7.92 -40.18 0.08
C MET A 20 7.72 -39.07 1.13
N GLY A 21 6.94 -39.31 2.20
CA GLY A 21 6.85 -38.40 3.36
C GLY A 21 6.31 -37.00 3.05
N HIS A 22 5.89 -36.74 1.81
CA HIS A 22 5.28 -35.49 1.39
C HIS A 22 3.78 -35.74 1.19
N GLN A 23 3.05 -35.90 2.29
CA GLN A 23 1.68 -35.40 2.26
C GLN A 23 1.80 -33.90 1.96
N PRO A 24 1.11 -33.34 0.93
CA PRO A 24 0.89 -31.91 0.92
C PRO A 24 0.13 -31.62 2.21
N GLN A 25 0.86 -31.08 3.18
CA GLN A 25 0.35 -30.77 4.49
C GLN A 25 -0.85 -29.85 4.23
N ARG A 26 -2.06 -30.35 4.50
CA ARG A 26 -3.25 -29.49 4.54
C ARG A 26 -3.04 -28.55 5.71
N VAL A 27 -2.29 -27.48 5.48
CA VAL A 27 -2.14 -26.36 6.42
C VAL A 27 -3.41 -25.52 6.30
N VAL A 28 -4.56 -26.15 6.49
CA VAL A 28 -5.83 -25.46 6.67
C VAL A 28 -6.13 -25.66 8.15
N ASN A 29 -5.92 -24.59 8.91
CA ASN A 29 -6.21 -24.58 10.33
C ASN A 29 -7.70 -24.93 10.52
N ALA A 30 -8.01 -25.95 11.32
CA ALA A 30 -9.39 -26.43 11.52
C ALA A 30 -10.33 -25.32 12.05
N ASP A 31 -9.77 -24.33 12.75
CA ASP A 31 -10.53 -23.17 13.22
C ASP A 31 -10.84 -22.18 12.09
N ALA A 32 -9.95 -22.07 11.10
CA ALA A 32 -10.19 -21.25 9.91
C ALA A 32 -11.27 -21.85 9.01
N GLU A 33 -11.33 -23.17 8.87
CA GLU A 33 -12.41 -23.85 8.12
C GLU A 33 -13.78 -23.56 8.75
N LYS A 34 -13.92 -23.73 10.07
CA LYS A 34 -15.18 -23.44 10.78
C LYS A 34 -15.61 -21.98 10.65
N LEU A 35 -14.67 -21.03 10.73
CA LEU A 35 -14.97 -19.61 10.55
C LEU A 35 -15.45 -19.30 9.13
N VAL A 36 -14.81 -19.87 8.13
CA VAL A 36 -15.21 -19.68 6.72
C VAL A 36 -16.52 -20.40 6.43
N ASP A 37 -16.79 -21.55 7.04
CA ASP A 37 -18.08 -22.24 6.95
C ASP A 37 -19.22 -21.35 7.45
N ALA A 38 -19.09 -20.82 8.67
CA ALA A 38 -20.07 -19.90 9.25
C ALA A 38 -20.20 -18.61 8.43
N LEU A 39 -19.10 -18.11 7.86
CA LEU A 39 -19.14 -16.95 6.96
C LEU A 39 -19.98 -17.24 5.71
N PHE A 40 -19.74 -18.37 5.06
CA PHE A 40 -20.45 -18.75 3.82
C PHE A 40 -21.94 -18.97 4.08
N GLU A 41 -22.31 -19.60 5.20
CA GLU A 41 -23.72 -19.73 5.58
C GLU A 41 -24.41 -18.37 5.71
N ASN A 42 -23.74 -17.40 6.36
CA ASN A 42 -24.29 -16.07 6.52
C ASN A 42 -24.31 -15.28 5.21
N LEU A 43 -23.28 -15.39 4.36
CA LEU A 43 -23.24 -14.76 3.04
C LEU A 43 -24.34 -15.32 2.12
N LEU A 44 -24.59 -16.63 2.16
CA LEU A 44 -25.66 -17.28 1.38
C LEU A 44 -27.05 -16.78 1.75
N ARG A 45 -27.26 -16.35 3.00
CA ARG A 45 -28.53 -15.71 3.42
C ARG A 45 -28.68 -14.30 2.84
N ILE A 46 -27.57 -13.58 2.63
CA ILE A 46 -27.59 -12.22 2.04
C ILE A 46 -27.72 -12.30 0.51
N PHE A 47 -27.06 -13.27 -0.11
CA PHE A 47 -27.01 -13.45 -1.56
C PHE A 47 -27.63 -14.80 -1.97
N PRO A 48 -28.95 -14.99 -1.82
CA PRO A 48 -29.60 -16.28 -2.07
C PRO A 48 -29.43 -16.77 -3.51
N ALA A 49 -29.31 -15.85 -4.49
CA ALA A 49 -29.08 -16.17 -5.89
C ALA A 49 -27.78 -16.95 -6.15
N ALA A 50 -26.81 -16.88 -5.24
CA ALA A 50 -25.52 -17.57 -5.37
C ALA A 50 -25.67 -19.09 -5.41
N GLN A 51 -26.66 -19.66 -4.71
CA GLN A 51 -26.90 -21.11 -4.69
C GLN A 51 -27.25 -21.66 -6.08
N ASN A 52 -27.92 -20.85 -6.91
CA ASN A 52 -28.37 -21.28 -8.23
C ASN A 52 -27.39 -20.95 -9.36
N THR A 53 -26.36 -20.14 -9.07
CA THR A 53 -25.45 -19.59 -10.07
C THR A 53 -24.02 -20.10 -9.88
N VAL A 54 -23.38 -19.76 -8.76
CA VAL A 54 -21.95 -19.99 -8.53
C VAL A 54 -21.69 -21.15 -7.56
N LEU A 55 -22.65 -21.45 -6.67
CA LEU A 55 -22.52 -22.42 -5.58
C LEU A 55 -23.56 -23.55 -5.71
N ARG A 56 -23.59 -24.19 -6.89
CA ARG A 56 -24.61 -25.19 -7.25
C ARG A 56 -24.43 -26.53 -6.56
N THR A 57 -23.19 -26.99 -6.45
CA THR A 57 -22.85 -28.28 -5.86
C THR A 57 -22.06 -28.12 -4.57
N ALA A 58 -22.07 -29.16 -3.73
CA ALA A 58 -21.24 -29.19 -2.53
C ALA A 58 -19.73 -29.10 -2.85
N GLU A 59 -19.32 -29.59 -4.03
CA GLU A 59 -17.95 -29.51 -4.51
C GLU A 59 -17.56 -28.07 -4.87
N ASP A 60 -18.44 -27.31 -5.54
CA ASP A 60 -18.23 -25.89 -5.85
C ASP A 60 -18.06 -25.07 -4.57
N VAL A 61 -18.92 -25.32 -3.57
CA VAL A 61 -18.83 -24.68 -2.25
C VAL A 61 -17.50 -25.00 -1.58
N ALA A 62 -17.08 -26.28 -1.58
CA ALA A 62 -15.83 -26.69 -0.96
C ALA A 62 -14.60 -26.07 -1.67
N ALA A 63 -14.61 -26.03 -3.00
CA ALA A 63 -13.54 -25.40 -3.79
C ALA A 63 -13.45 -23.90 -3.51
N MET A 64 -14.60 -23.20 -3.48
CA MET A 64 -14.64 -21.77 -3.21
C MET A 64 -14.20 -21.42 -1.78
N LYS A 65 -14.60 -22.21 -0.78
CA LYS A 65 -14.15 -22.05 0.61
C LYS A 65 -12.63 -22.16 0.72
N ARG A 66 -12.02 -23.18 0.09
CA ARG A 66 -10.54 -23.33 0.06
C ARG A 66 -9.86 -22.10 -0.53
N GLN A 67 -10.40 -21.58 -1.64
CA GLN A 67 -9.85 -20.37 -2.28
C GLN A 67 -9.97 -19.14 -1.37
N TRP A 68 -11.10 -18.98 -0.67
CA TRP A 68 -11.30 -17.87 0.27
C TRP A 68 -10.39 -17.98 1.49
N ILE A 69 -10.18 -19.18 2.04
CA ILE A 69 -9.24 -19.40 3.16
C ILE A 69 -7.83 -19.00 2.74
N LEU A 70 -7.37 -19.43 1.55
CA LEU A 70 -6.07 -19.04 1.02
C LEU A 70 -5.97 -17.52 0.87
N ALA A 71 -6.97 -16.90 0.23
CA ALA A 71 -6.99 -15.46 0.00
C ALA A 71 -6.98 -14.67 1.31
N PHE A 72 -7.69 -15.14 2.35
CA PHE A 72 -7.68 -14.52 3.68
C PHE A 72 -6.31 -14.62 4.34
N ALA A 73 -5.68 -15.80 4.31
CA ALA A 73 -4.34 -16.00 4.84
C ALA A 73 -3.31 -15.09 4.14
N GLU A 74 -3.34 -15.03 2.81
CA GLU A 74 -2.45 -14.17 2.00
C GLU A 74 -2.67 -12.67 2.26
N ASN A 75 -3.88 -12.27 2.67
CA ASN A 75 -4.25 -10.87 2.87
C ASN A 75 -4.30 -10.44 4.33
N GLY A 76 -3.92 -11.31 5.27
CA GLY A 76 -3.92 -11.01 6.71
C GLY A 76 -5.31 -10.87 7.33
N ILE A 77 -6.35 -11.46 6.72
CA ILE A 77 -7.68 -11.54 7.32
C ILE A 77 -7.69 -12.71 8.29
N THR A 78 -7.44 -12.42 9.55
CA THR A 78 -7.18 -13.43 10.60
C THR A 78 -8.11 -13.30 11.81
N THR A 79 -8.91 -12.24 11.89
CA THR A 79 -9.77 -11.95 13.05
C THR A 79 -11.25 -12.07 12.72
N VAL A 80 -12.06 -12.44 13.72
CA VAL A 80 -13.52 -12.52 13.59
C VAL A 80 -14.12 -11.13 13.38
N GLU A 81 -13.49 -10.11 13.96
CA GLU A 81 -13.87 -8.70 13.86
C GLU A 81 -13.80 -8.22 12.42
N GLN A 82 -12.73 -8.55 11.68
CA GLN A 82 -12.59 -8.26 10.25
C GLN A 82 -13.72 -8.91 9.43
N LEU A 83 -14.06 -10.17 9.71
CA LEU A 83 -15.14 -10.88 9.01
C LEU A 83 -16.52 -10.27 9.31
N ARG A 84 -16.79 -9.94 10.58
CA ARG A 84 -18.03 -9.24 10.99
C ARG A 84 -18.14 -7.88 10.31
N ALA A 85 -17.03 -7.18 10.16
CA ALA A 85 -16.89 -5.94 9.40
C ALA A 85 -17.29 -6.12 7.92
N GLY A 86 -16.68 -7.09 7.24
CA GLY A 86 -17.02 -7.41 5.85
C GLY A 86 -18.50 -7.79 5.68
N MET A 87 -19.06 -8.50 6.65
CA MET A 87 -20.49 -8.85 6.67
C MET A 87 -21.43 -7.65 6.84
N ARG A 88 -21.03 -6.60 7.57
CA ARG A 88 -21.83 -5.36 7.65
C ARG A 88 -21.92 -4.68 6.29
N MET A 89 -20.78 -4.54 5.61
CA MET A 89 -20.71 -3.99 4.26
C MET A 89 -21.49 -4.83 3.25
N ALA A 90 -21.40 -6.17 3.35
CA ALA A 90 -22.15 -7.08 2.49
C ALA A 90 -23.67 -6.87 2.59
N ARG A 91 -24.21 -6.58 3.80
CA ARG A 91 -25.63 -6.28 3.98
C ARG A 91 -26.06 -4.92 3.43
N GLN A 92 -25.13 -3.96 3.37
CA GLN A 92 -25.39 -2.63 2.83
C GLN A 92 -25.29 -2.58 1.31
N GLN A 93 -24.62 -3.57 0.70
CA GLN A 93 -24.55 -3.70 -0.74
C GLN A 93 -25.93 -4.09 -1.27
N GLY A 94 -26.61 -3.15 -1.93
CA GLY A 94 -27.90 -3.38 -2.59
C GLY A 94 -27.83 -4.19 -3.88
N ASN A 95 -26.84 -5.08 -3.99
CA ASN A 95 -26.58 -5.91 -5.16
C ASN A 95 -26.79 -7.40 -4.80
N ASP A 96 -27.50 -8.15 -5.63
CA ASP A 96 -27.82 -9.56 -5.38
C ASP A 96 -26.70 -10.55 -5.80
N PHE A 97 -25.65 -10.09 -6.49
CA PHE A 97 -24.54 -10.91 -6.95
C PHE A 97 -23.55 -11.24 -5.84
N TRP A 98 -23.13 -12.51 -5.80
CA TRP A 98 -22.10 -13.01 -4.90
C TRP A 98 -20.78 -12.22 -5.07
N PRO A 99 -20.16 -11.73 -3.98
CA PRO A 99 -18.91 -10.98 -4.08
C PRO A 99 -17.74 -11.90 -4.45
N SER A 100 -16.75 -11.36 -5.16
CA SER A 100 -15.45 -12.02 -5.27
C SER A 100 -14.70 -11.98 -3.92
N CYS A 101 -13.77 -12.92 -3.71
CA CYS A 101 -12.93 -12.94 -2.51
C CYS A 101 -12.20 -11.61 -2.29
N GLY A 102 -11.62 -11.03 -3.35
CA GLY A 102 -10.95 -9.73 -3.29
C GLY A 102 -11.88 -8.58 -2.91
N LYS A 103 -13.14 -8.59 -3.40
CA LYS A 103 -14.15 -7.58 -3.02
C LYS A 103 -14.50 -7.68 -1.54
N PHE A 104 -14.71 -8.90 -1.04
CA PHE A 104 -15.01 -9.13 0.38
C PHE A 104 -13.83 -8.76 1.30
N ILE A 105 -12.60 -9.09 0.91
CA ILE A 105 -11.38 -8.67 1.62
C ILE A 105 -11.29 -7.13 1.69
N GLY A 106 -11.63 -6.45 0.60
CA GLY A 106 -11.72 -4.98 0.57
C GLY A 106 -12.69 -4.44 1.63
N TRP A 107 -13.87 -5.04 1.76
CA TRP A 107 -14.85 -4.66 2.78
C TRP A 107 -14.37 -4.91 4.21
N CYS A 108 -13.65 -6.01 4.45
CA CYS A 108 -13.08 -6.30 5.76
C CYS A 108 -12.08 -5.20 6.18
N ARG A 109 -11.24 -4.76 5.24
CA ARG A 109 -10.25 -3.70 5.48
C ARG A 109 -10.88 -2.33 5.65
N GLU A 110 -11.85 -1.98 4.81
CA GLU A 110 -12.55 -0.70 4.89
C GLU A 110 -13.19 -0.48 6.26
N SER A 111 -13.91 -1.48 6.76
CA SER A 111 -14.53 -1.33 8.07
C SER A 111 -13.53 -1.43 9.23
N ALA A 112 -12.35 -2.04 9.05
CA ALA A 112 -11.29 -1.99 10.05
C ALA A 112 -10.67 -0.58 10.14
N ARG A 113 -10.48 0.09 9.00
CA ARG A 113 -10.07 1.51 8.96
C ARG A 113 -11.04 2.41 9.71
N LEU A 114 -12.33 2.28 9.42
CA LEU A 114 -13.37 3.05 10.11
C LEU A 114 -13.36 2.82 11.62
N ALA A 115 -13.12 1.58 12.08
CA ALA A 115 -13.00 1.27 13.50
C ALA A 115 -11.73 1.85 14.13
N ALA A 116 -10.65 1.96 13.37
CA ALA A 116 -9.40 2.62 13.77
C ALA A 116 -9.47 4.16 13.69
N GLY A 117 -10.60 4.73 13.25
CA GLY A 117 -10.75 6.17 13.04
C GLY A 117 -10.06 6.70 11.79
N LEU A 118 -9.52 5.82 10.93
CA LEU A 118 -8.92 6.20 9.66
C LEU A 118 -10.01 6.52 8.62
N PRO A 119 -9.81 7.55 7.78
CA PRO A 119 -10.73 7.87 6.70
C PRO A 119 -10.72 6.83 5.58
N SER A 120 -11.80 6.78 4.81
CA SER A 120 -11.89 5.94 3.60
C SER A 120 -11.03 6.50 2.46
N ASP A 121 -10.76 5.66 1.44
CA ASP A 121 -10.05 6.13 0.24
C ASP A 121 -10.80 7.27 -0.47
N ASP A 122 -12.13 7.21 -0.45
CA ASP A 122 -13.01 8.20 -1.07
C ASP A 122 -13.00 9.51 -0.30
N ASP A 123 -12.97 9.47 1.04
CA ASP A 123 -12.82 10.66 1.89
C ASP A 123 -11.48 11.36 1.63
N VAL A 124 -10.40 10.59 1.51
CA VAL A 124 -9.07 11.13 1.20
C VAL A 124 -9.04 11.73 -0.21
N MET A 125 -9.72 11.12 -1.18
CA MET A 125 -9.85 11.66 -2.53
C MET A 125 -10.66 12.97 -2.55
N ALA A 126 -11.75 13.04 -1.79
CA ALA A 126 -12.53 14.25 -1.63
C ALA A 126 -11.70 15.38 -0.99
N GLU A 127 -10.91 15.06 0.06
CA GLU A 127 -10.01 16.01 0.71
C GLU A 127 -8.88 16.48 -0.24
N PHE A 128 -8.35 15.57 -1.06
CA PHE A 128 -7.36 15.88 -2.08
C PHE A 128 -7.90 16.94 -3.06
N GLN A 129 -9.15 16.77 -3.53
CA GLN A 129 -9.82 17.71 -4.42
C GLN A 129 -10.15 19.03 -3.72
N ARG A 130 -10.60 18.99 -2.45
CA ARG A 130 -10.88 20.18 -1.64
C ARG A 130 -9.62 21.02 -1.47
N TYR A 131 -8.52 20.39 -1.05
CA TYR A 131 -7.23 21.04 -0.96
C TYR A 131 -6.75 21.56 -2.32
N ALA A 132 -7.02 20.86 -3.43
CA ALA A 132 -6.69 21.37 -4.76
C ALA A 132 -7.40 22.69 -5.11
N ARG A 133 -8.67 22.83 -4.73
CA ARG A 133 -9.49 24.04 -4.94
C ARG A 133 -9.12 25.18 -4.00
N GLU A 134 -8.89 24.89 -2.73
CA GLU A 134 -8.84 25.91 -1.67
C GLU A 134 -7.42 26.26 -1.25
N ARG A 135 -6.39 25.58 -1.75
CA ARG A 135 -4.99 25.79 -1.37
C ARG A 135 -4.52 27.25 -1.47
N ASN A 136 -5.03 28.03 -2.41
CA ASN A 136 -4.62 29.44 -2.53
C ASN A 136 -5.13 30.35 -1.40
N GLN A 137 -6.08 29.88 -0.58
CA GLN A 137 -6.63 30.62 0.57
C GLN A 137 -5.77 30.50 1.83
N TYR A 138 -4.78 29.60 1.83
CA TYR A 138 -3.94 29.31 2.99
C TYR A 138 -2.46 29.54 2.65
N ALA A 139 -1.73 30.19 3.57
CA ALA A 139 -0.32 30.50 3.38
C ALA A 139 0.57 29.24 3.36
N THR A 140 0.25 28.27 4.23
CA THR A 140 0.98 27.01 4.35
C THR A 140 0.02 25.82 4.35
N PRO A 141 0.48 24.62 3.95
CA PRO A 141 -0.34 23.40 4.05
C PRO A 141 -0.80 23.08 5.48
N GLU A 142 -0.03 23.43 6.50
CA GLU A 142 -0.36 23.18 7.91
C GLU A 142 -1.49 24.08 8.41
N ALA A 143 -1.69 25.25 7.79
CA ALA A 143 -2.79 26.15 8.11
C ALA A 143 -4.13 25.68 7.51
N PHE A 144 -4.11 24.72 6.60
CA PHE A 144 -5.32 24.16 6.02
C PHE A 144 -6.05 23.30 7.08
N PRO A 145 -7.39 23.44 7.23
CA PRO A 145 -8.15 22.70 8.22
C PRO A 145 -8.42 21.27 7.75
N TRP A 146 -7.43 20.38 7.88
CA TRP A 146 -7.54 18.97 7.52
C TRP A 146 -8.62 18.26 8.33
N ALA A 147 -9.45 17.45 7.66
CA ALA A 147 -10.47 16.65 8.35
C ALA A 147 -9.85 15.55 9.24
N HIS A 148 -8.67 15.05 8.86
CA HIS A 148 -7.94 14.04 9.63
C HIS A 148 -6.43 14.21 9.43
N ASP A 149 -5.63 13.98 10.47
CA ASP A 149 -4.16 14.18 10.45
C ASP A 149 -3.47 13.35 9.34
N VAL A 150 -3.95 12.13 9.08
CA VAL A 150 -3.42 11.28 7.99
C VAL A 150 -3.57 11.92 6.62
N MET A 151 -4.64 12.71 6.40
CA MET A 151 -4.93 13.30 5.10
C MET A 151 -3.89 14.35 4.74
N TYR A 152 -3.34 15.09 5.72
CA TYR A 152 -2.23 16.01 5.49
C TYR A 152 -1.05 15.28 4.83
N TRP A 153 -0.61 14.17 5.41
CA TRP A 153 0.53 13.41 4.91
C TRP A 153 0.26 12.80 3.54
N VAL A 154 -0.88 12.12 3.39
CA VAL A 154 -1.22 11.42 2.15
C VAL A 154 -1.45 12.40 1.00
N VAL A 155 -2.22 13.48 1.21
CA VAL A 155 -2.55 14.43 0.14
C VAL A 155 -1.30 15.18 -0.32
N LEU A 156 -0.40 15.56 0.59
CA LEU A 156 0.83 16.25 0.20
C LEU A 156 1.79 15.35 -0.57
N ASP A 157 2.00 14.11 -0.12
CA ASP A 157 2.82 13.12 -0.84
C ASP A 157 2.26 12.87 -2.25
N VAL A 158 0.94 12.62 -2.36
CA VAL A 158 0.30 12.33 -3.64
C VAL A 158 0.32 13.56 -4.55
N ARG A 159 0.17 14.78 -4.04
CA ARG A 159 0.29 15.99 -4.87
C ARG A 159 1.71 16.23 -5.34
N HIS A 160 2.72 15.90 -4.54
CA HIS A 160 4.11 15.96 -4.97
C HIS A 160 4.34 15.01 -6.15
N LEU A 161 3.94 13.75 -6.01
CA LEU A 161 4.03 12.74 -7.08
C LEU A 161 3.22 13.13 -8.32
N MET A 162 2.00 13.63 -8.14
CA MET A 162 1.15 14.09 -9.25
C MET A 162 1.83 15.21 -10.06
N ARG A 163 2.48 16.17 -9.40
CA ARG A 163 3.20 17.26 -10.11
C ARG A 163 4.48 16.78 -10.77
N GLN A 164 5.16 15.80 -10.18
CA GLN A 164 6.40 15.25 -10.72
C GLN A 164 6.15 14.34 -11.93
N HIS A 165 5.05 13.58 -11.91
CA HIS A 165 4.78 12.51 -12.87
C HIS A 165 3.51 12.70 -13.69
N ASN A 166 2.81 13.84 -13.56
CA ASN A 166 1.57 14.18 -14.26
C ASN A 166 0.47 13.11 -14.11
N TYR A 167 0.20 12.67 -12.88
CA TYR A 167 -0.79 11.62 -12.63
C TYR A 167 -2.19 12.00 -13.12
N THR A 168 -2.83 11.03 -13.76
CA THR A 168 -4.28 11.00 -14.02
C THR A 168 -5.06 10.77 -12.72
N GLU A 169 -6.38 11.03 -12.73
CA GLU A 169 -7.24 10.79 -11.57
C GLU A 169 -7.19 9.33 -11.08
N ALA A 170 -7.13 8.36 -12.00
CA ALA A 170 -6.99 6.95 -11.66
C ALA A 170 -5.62 6.62 -11.01
N GLU A 171 -4.57 7.34 -11.37
CA GLU A 171 -3.24 7.20 -10.76
C GLU A 171 -3.17 7.86 -9.38
N VAL A 172 -3.82 9.01 -9.21
CA VAL A 172 -4.00 9.67 -7.91
C VAL A 172 -4.72 8.70 -6.96
N LEU A 173 -5.83 8.09 -7.37
CA LEU A 173 -6.55 7.13 -6.55
C LEU A 173 -5.70 5.90 -6.20
N ARG A 174 -4.91 5.38 -7.15
CA ARG A 174 -3.99 4.27 -6.89
C ARG A 174 -2.91 4.67 -5.88
N SER A 175 -2.39 5.89 -5.96
CA SER A 175 -1.39 6.40 -5.04
C SER A 175 -1.97 6.62 -3.64
N ILE A 176 -3.18 7.18 -3.52
CA ILE A 176 -3.91 7.30 -2.25
C ILE A 176 -4.05 5.93 -1.58
N LYS A 177 -4.53 4.92 -2.32
CA LYS A 177 -4.68 3.54 -1.81
C LYS A 177 -3.35 2.96 -1.33
N PHE A 178 -2.26 3.24 -2.03
CA PHE A 178 -0.93 2.79 -1.63
C PHE A 178 -0.48 3.46 -0.33
N HIS A 179 -0.61 4.78 -0.20
CA HIS A 179 -0.23 5.51 1.01
C HIS A 179 -1.14 5.19 2.20
N MET A 180 -2.44 4.98 2.00
CA MET A 180 -3.35 4.56 3.07
C MET A 180 -2.98 3.19 3.62
N ARG A 181 -2.64 2.22 2.76
CA ARG A 181 -2.11 0.91 3.21
C ARG A 181 -0.83 1.01 4.02
N LYS A 182 0.02 2.00 3.72
CA LYS A 182 1.20 2.27 4.53
C LYS A 182 0.77 2.70 5.94
N TRP A 183 -0.14 3.67 6.05
CA TRP A 183 -0.63 4.17 7.33
C TRP A 183 -1.43 3.14 8.14
N GLU A 184 -2.19 2.27 7.48
CA GLU A 184 -2.83 1.11 8.14
C GLU A 184 -1.80 0.25 8.89
N ARG A 185 -0.68 -0.09 8.25
CA ARG A 185 0.40 -0.86 8.88
C ARG A 185 1.11 -0.10 9.99
N GLU A 186 1.25 1.22 9.86
CA GLU A 186 1.83 2.05 10.91
C GLU A 186 0.93 2.08 12.16
N MET A 187 -0.40 2.09 11.99
CA MET A 187 -1.37 1.97 13.09
C MET A 187 -1.35 0.58 13.73
N GLU A 188 -1.27 -0.48 12.94
CA GLU A 188 -1.11 -1.85 13.48
C GLU A 188 0.19 -2.00 14.27
N ALA A 189 1.24 -1.26 13.90
CA ALA A 189 2.51 -1.20 14.63
C ALA A 189 2.50 -0.24 15.83
N GLU A 190 1.33 0.25 16.25
CA GLU A 190 1.11 1.21 17.35
C GLU A 190 1.87 2.54 17.20
N ARG A 191 2.31 2.88 15.97
CA ARG A 191 2.99 4.14 15.69
C ARG A 191 1.96 5.20 15.35
N GLY A 192 1.57 6.01 16.35
CA GLY A 192 0.61 7.10 16.22
C GLY A 192 0.85 8.02 15.01
N ILE A 193 -0.23 8.57 14.44
CA ILE A 193 -0.14 9.49 13.29
C ILE A 193 0.48 10.80 13.77
N PRO A 194 1.61 11.26 13.18
CA PRO A 194 2.21 12.52 13.55
C PRO A 194 1.26 13.67 13.22
N LYS A 195 1.13 14.63 14.14
CA LYS A 195 0.37 15.86 13.86
C LYS A 195 1.12 16.71 12.83
N PRO A 196 0.41 17.41 11.92
CA PRO A 196 1.03 18.39 11.03
C PRO A 196 1.73 19.48 11.86
N VAL A 197 3.05 19.57 11.74
CA VAL A 197 3.84 20.63 12.38
C VAL A 197 4.56 21.40 11.29
N MET A 198 4.55 22.72 11.38
CA MET A 198 5.23 23.59 10.44
C MET A 198 6.73 23.26 10.44
N GLN A 199 7.21 22.69 9.33
CA GLN A 199 8.63 22.39 9.20
C GLN A 199 9.41 23.68 9.03
N LEU A 200 10.39 23.91 9.90
CA LEU A 200 11.36 24.98 9.71
C LEU A 200 12.10 24.71 8.39
N ALA A 201 12.07 25.66 7.47
CA ALA A 201 12.77 25.53 6.20
C ALA A 201 14.26 25.22 6.47
N ASP A 202 14.76 24.12 5.92
CA ASP A 202 16.19 23.85 5.95
C ASP A 202 16.89 24.87 5.05
N LYS A 203 17.40 25.94 5.67
CA LYS A 203 18.13 27.01 4.99
C LYS A 203 19.55 26.58 4.60
N ARG A 204 19.94 25.31 4.82
CA ARG A 204 21.23 24.81 4.36
C ARG A 204 21.25 24.84 2.84
N ARG A 205 22.06 25.74 2.31
CA ARG A 205 22.41 25.76 0.89
C ARG A 205 23.30 24.55 0.60
N PRO A 206 23.07 23.80 -0.50
CA PRO A 206 24.05 22.81 -0.94
C PRO A 206 25.42 23.49 -1.16
N PRO A 207 26.54 22.80 -0.85
CA PRO A 207 27.86 23.38 -0.97
C PRO A 207 28.08 23.89 -2.40
N SER A 208 28.46 25.16 -2.51
CA SER A 208 28.81 25.77 -3.78
C SER A 208 30.14 25.22 -4.30
N ALA A 209 30.44 25.44 -5.57
CA ALA A 209 31.75 25.07 -6.13
C ALA A 209 32.92 25.67 -5.33
N ALA A 210 32.74 26.86 -4.75
CA ALA A 210 33.74 27.48 -3.88
C ALA A 210 33.90 26.74 -2.55
N ASP A 211 32.79 26.28 -1.96
CA ASP A 211 32.80 25.52 -0.70
C ASP A 211 33.43 24.12 -0.89
N LEU A 212 33.28 23.54 -2.09
CA LEU A 212 33.95 22.28 -2.45
C LEU A 212 35.46 22.44 -2.69
N LEU A 213 35.87 23.59 -3.25
CA LEU A 213 37.28 23.89 -3.54
C LEU A 213 38.04 24.37 -2.30
N ASP A 214 37.34 24.90 -1.29
CA ASP A 214 37.92 25.36 -0.04
C ASP A 214 37.05 24.96 1.15
N PRO A 215 37.07 23.66 1.54
CA PRO A 215 36.28 23.15 2.65
C PRO A 215 36.61 23.81 3.99
N THR A 216 37.80 24.42 4.08
CA THR A 216 38.35 25.07 5.26
C THR A 216 37.99 26.57 5.37
N GLY A 217 37.39 27.17 4.34
CA GLY A 217 37.04 28.60 4.34
C GLY A 217 38.25 29.54 4.34
N SER A 218 39.39 29.08 3.84
CA SER A 218 40.66 29.84 3.76
C SER A 218 40.66 30.98 2.73
N ALA A 219 39.60 31.11 1.94
CA ALA A 219 39.46 31.96 0.76
C ALA A 219 40.50 31.70 -0.34
N ALA A 220 41.16 30.54 -0.36
CA ALA A 220 42.21 30.20 -1.35
C ALA A 220 41.69 30.19 -2.81
N PHE A 221 40.39 29.91 -2.99
CA PHE A 221 39.73 29.97 -4.29
C PHE A 221 39.74 31.39 -4.89
N ARG A 222 39.74 32.45 -4.07
CA ARG A 222 39.81 33.84 -4.54
C ARG A 222 41.18 34.17 -5.12
N GLN A 223 42.25 33.77 -4.43
CA GLN A 223 43.63 33.97 -4.91
C GLN A 223 43.87 33.22 -6.22
N SER A 224 43.35 32.00 -6.31
CA SER A 224 43.43 31.20 -7.55
C SER A 224 42.64 31.84 -8.69
N GLY A 225 41.46 32.39 -8.40
CA GLY A 225 40.64 33.14 -9.36
C GLY A 225 41.31 34.43 -9.83
N GLU A 226 41.89 35.22 -8.92
CA GLU A 226 42.62 36.45 -9.25
C GLU A 226 43.84 36.17 -10.12
N ALA A 227 44.63 35.15 -9.80
CA ALA A 227 45.78 34.74 -10.60
C ALA A 227 45.37 34.28 -12.01
N PHE A 228 44.25 33.56 -12.14
CA PHE A 228 43.71 33.15 -13.43
C PHE A 228 43.23 34.34 -14.27
N LEU A 229 42.51 35.27 -13.66
CA LEU A 229 42.06 36.50 -14.33
C LEU A 229 43.23 37.38 -14.77
N ALA A 230 44.29 37.48 -13.96
CA ALA A 230 45.51 38.20 -14.31
C ALA A 230 46.18 37.60 -15.57
N ARG A 231 46.23 36.26 -15.68
CA ARG A 231 46.74 35.57 -16.88
C ARG A 231 45.91 35.86 -18.12
N ILE A 232 44.57 35.87 -18.01
CA ILE A 232 43.70 36.19 -19.16
C ILE A 232 43.91 37.63 -19.60
N ARG A 233 43.96 38.59 -18.66
CA ARG A 233 44.18 40.02 -18.95
C ARG A 233 45.52 40.26 -19.63
N ALA A 234 46.59 39.61 -19.15
CA ALA A 234 47.91 39.69 -19.78
C ALA A 234 47.90 39.14 -21.23
N ARG A 235 47.13 38.07 -21.47
CA ARG A 235 47.00 37.46 -22.81
C ARG A 235 46.21 38.33 -23.78
N GLN A 236 45.18 39.05 -23.29
CA GLN A 236 44.42 40.00 -24.09
C GLN A 236 45.23 41.27 -24.42
N GLN A 237 46.04 41.77 -23.48
CA GLN A 237 46.92 42.92 -23.71
C GLN A 237 48.07 42.60 -24.67
N GLY A 238 48.62 41.39 -24.63
CA GLY A 238 49.63 40.93 -25.59
C GLY A 238 49.08 40.61 -26.99
N GLY A 239 47.76 40.49 -27.16
CA GLY A 239 47.10 40.23 -28.44
C GLY A 239 46.67 41.47 -29.21
N ALA A 240 46.71 42.66 -28.59
CA ALA A 240 46.30 43.93 -29.20
C ALA A 240 47.44 44.68 -29.94
N GLY A 241 48.62 44.04 -30.06
CA GLY A 241 49.82 44.60 -30.69
C GLY A 241 50.32 43.77 -31.88
N LYS A 242 49.42 43.39 -32.78
CA LYS A 242 49.75 42.91 -34.14
C LYS A 242 48.83 43.56 -35.14
#